data_AF-A0A8H7N1N6-F1
#
_entry.id   AF-A0A8H7N1N6-F1
#
_cell.length_a   1.000
_cell.length_b   1.000
_cell.length_c   1.000
_cell.angle_alpha   90.00
_cell.angle_beta   90.00
_cell.angle_gamma   90.00
#
_symmetry.space_group_name_H-M   'P 1'
#
loop_
_entity.id
_entity.type
_entity.pdbx_description
1 polymer ?
#
loop_
_entity_poly.entity_id
_entity_poly.type
_entity_poly.pdbx_seq_one_letter_code
_entity_poly.pdbx_strand_id
1 'polypeptide(L)'
;MSTRRAAAAEASKAQDPDNANGDVEMRDGADPASDVDSEGDSNDEGDEEEDEDEDPSRGLLRMIQDVSTYLCSFEEDGEELAAGFQRIPNRRVLPDYFEVISQPIAFSTIRSKILRKQYTSFPEFVRDVAQICHNAQVYNRPSAPIFGAAVRLRDLFRQRLSELVAKGKITAEEAELPDLGELPPVEDSPPPTGETDDEEDEDDEDEEEDEDEDEDDDDDSDHDGGRRRRGRRGRPFSSRQDFDDDAHKARGRPPSVLTPTEARISSILRGLRKSKDEDGSLLILPFEKLPDKAALPDYYQTILNPIAMDHIKKKAKRKKYQHVDHAMADIERMFENAKLYNEDDSPLFKAAVELQLQARVLALQEKARPDDDFRDEDGKLPLSEIVYNGEQWRVGDWVHIRNANDLGKPIVAQIYRTWQDREGQRWINACWYYRPEQTVHRVDKFFFEHEVVKTGQYRDHRIEDVLDRCFVMFITRFGRGRPRGFPPDKAVYVCESRYNEERFSFNKIKTWASCVPDEVREKDYEMDLFDAPYRMRKLPSPIKHLLREDAKETDDLPKPRGEAPTHHRSSGPSTADHENPMTRRHLNLRPLPCLHLS
;
A
#
# COMPACT_ATOMS: atom_id res chain seq x y z
N MET A 1 -34.61 60.33 -11.28
CA MET A 1 -34.04 61.70 -11.05
C MET A 1 -32.54 61.56 -10.79
N SER A 2 -31.83 62.69 -10.64
CA SER A 2 -30.36 62.87 -10.49
C SER A 2 -29.51 61.67 -10.04
N THR A 3 -28.40 61.26 -10.69
CA THR A 3 -27.20 61.97 -11.24
C THR A 3 -26.15 62.44 -10.21
N ARG A 4 -24.92 61.92 -10.32
CA ARG A 4 -23.56 62.50 -10.05
C ARG A 4 -22.59 61.36 -9.67
N ARG A 5 -21.27 61.35 -9.94
CA ARG A 5 -20.29 61.99 -10.89
C ARG A 5 -18.99 61.14 -10.71
N ALA A 6 -18.24 60.63 -11.70
CA ALA A 6 -17.64 61.16 -12.96
C ALA A 6 -16.21 61.73 -12.80
N ALA A 7 -15.34 61.45 -13.80
CA ALA A 7 -13.88 61.70 -13.97
C ALA A 7 -12.98 60.47 -13.67
N ALA A 8 -12.19 59.85 -14.58
CA ALA A 8 -11.88 60.01 -16.02
C ALA A 8 -10.73 60.97 -16.48
N ALA A 9 -9.63 60.35 -16.98
CA ALA A 9 -8.62 60.76 -17.99
C ALA A 9 -7.76 59.47 -18.27
N GLU A 10 -7.35 59.01 -19.47
CA GLU A 10 -6.87 59.60 -20.74
C GLU A 10 -5.45 60.21 -20.64
N ALA A 11 -4.45 59.96 -21.51
CA ALA A 11 -4.29 59.11 -22.72
C ALA A 11 -2.79 58.64 -22.82
N SER A 12 -2.18 58.02 -23.86
CA SER A 12 -2.47 57.96 -25.31
C SER A 12 -1.74 56.84 -26.10
N LYS A 13 -2.37 56.42 -27.21
CA LYS A 13 -1.92 55.60 -28.37
C LYS A 13 -0.41 55.48 -28.70
N ALA A 14 -0.05 54.30 -29.24
CA ALA A 14 0.57 54.16 -30.57
C ALA A 14 0.27 52.79 -31.23
N GLN A 15 0.09 52.81 -32.56
CA GLN A 15 0.21 51.71 -33.55
C GLN A 15 1.10 52.31 -34.69
N ASP A 16 1.63 51.65 -35.72
CA ASP A 16 1.37 50.33 -36.33
C ASP A 16 2.69 49.80 -37.03
N PRO A 17 2.78 49.01 -38.14
CA PRO A 17 3.76 47.89 -38.18
C PRO A 17 4.80 47.90 -39.34
N ASP A 18 5.31 46.70 -39.67
CA ASP A 18 5.84 46.17 -40.95
C ASP A 18 7.38 45.95 -41.16
N ASN A 19 7.77 44.66 -41.12
CA ASN A 19 8.45 43.86 -42.17
C ASN A 19 9.80 44.29 -42.80
N ALA A 20 10.83 43.41 -42.74
CA ALA A 20 11.69 43.01 -43.88
C ALA A 20 12.69 41.86 -43.57
N ASN A 21 13.03 41.05 -44.58
CA ASN A 21 14.05 39.99 -44.58
C ASN A 21 15.50 40.52 -44.58
N GLY A 22 16.49 39.63 -44.39
CA GLY A 22 17.91 39.92 -44.64
C GLY A 22 18.82 38.69 -44.61
N ASP A 23 18.91 37.95 -45.72
CA ASP A 23 19.90 36.88 -45.93
C ASP A 23 21.33 37.44 -46.08
N VAL A 24 22.35 36.69 -45.60
CA VAL A 24 23.77 36.92 -45.95
C VAL A 24 24.49 35.57 -46.10
N GLU A 25 25.08 35.36 -47.27
CA GLU A 25 25.85 34.16 -47.62
C GLU A 25 27.38 34.34 -47.50
N MET A 26 28.07 33.21 -47.31
CA MET A 26 29.43 32.89 -47.77
C MET A 26 30.61 33.85 -47.46
N ARG A 27 31.63 33.34 -46.73
CA ARG A 27 33.00 33.34 -47.29
C ARG A 27 34.02 32.35 -46.71
N ASP A 28 34.64 31.60 -47.63
CA ASP A 28 35.99 31.01 -47.70
C ASP A 28 36.92 30.98 -46.46
N GLY A 29 37.44 29.78 -46.14
CA GLY A 29 38.63 29.57 -45.31
C GLY A 29 39.00 28.07 -45.22
N ALA A 30 40.10 27.65 -45.85
CA ALA A 30 40.40 26.22 -46.06
C ALA A 30 41.76 25.77 -45.47
N ASP A 31 41.75 24.56 -44.89
CA ASP A 31 42.83 23.53 -44.89
C ASP A 31 44.20 23.84 -44.23
N PRO A 32 45.07 22.83 -43.91
CA PRO A 32 45.02 21.42 -44.35
C PRO A 32 45.32 20.28 -43.32
N ALA A 33 45.00 19.05 -43.77
CA ALA A 33 45.76 17.78 -43.66
C ALA A 33 46.06 17.08 -42.30
N SER A 34 45.50 15.87 -42.16
CA SER A 34 46.23 14.58 -42.24
C SER A 34 45.18 13.44 -42.41
N ASP A 35 45.17 12.65 -43.49
CA ASP A 35 45.98 11.43 -43.72
C ASP A 35 45.73 10.35 -42.64
N VAL A 36 45.42 9.07 -42.89
CA VAL A 36 45.18 8.17 -44.06
C VAL A 36 44.43 6.91 -43.52
N ASP A 37 43.85 5.92 -44.21
CA ASP A 37 43.70 5.44 -45.62
C ASP A 37 42.47 4.45 -45.60
N SER A 38 42.18 3.57 -46.58
CA SER A 38 41.77 3.77 -47.98
C SER A 38 41.49 2.41 -48.66
N GLU A 39 40.21 2.07 -48.91
CA GLU A 39 39.72 0.89 -49.70
C GLU A 39 40.00 -0.53 -49.10
N GLY A 40 39.21 -1.59 -49.35
CA GLY A 40 37.94 -1.76 -50.10
C GLY A 40 37.65 -3.25 -50.40
N ASP A 41 36.40 -3.60 -50.79
CA ASP A 41 35.89 -4.85 -51.48
C ASP A 41 36.39 -6.25 -51.00
N SER A 42 35.61 -7.32 -50.80
CA SER A 42 34.45 -7.83 -51.54
C SER A 42 33.73 -8.99 -50.78
N ASN A 43 32.60 -9.50 -51.31
CA ASN A 43 31.85 -10.66 -50.76
C ASN A 43 32.56 -12.03 -50.91
N ASP A 44 32.34 -12.96 -49.97
CA ASP A 44 31.92 -14.37 -50.24
C ASP A 44 31.24 -14.99 -48.98
N GLU A 45 30.62 -16.17 -49.10
CA GLU A 45 29.85 -16.86 -48.04
C GLU A 45 30.70 -17.79 -47.13
N GLY A 46 30.30 -17.95 -45.85
CA GLY A 46 30.82 -18.99 -44.95
C GLY A 46 30.21 -19.00 -43.54
N ASP A 47 29.51 -20.08 -43.17
CA ASP A 47 29.07 -20.35 -41.79
C ASP A 47 30.25 -20.90 -40.95
N GLU A 48 30.81 -20.09 -40.05
CA GLU A 48 31.55 -20.56 -38.86
C GLU A 48 31.12 -19.70 -37.65
N GLU A 49 30.82 -20.33 -36.50
CA GLU A 49 30.47 -19.64 -35.26
C GLU A 49 31.74 -19.10 -34.58
N GLU A 50 31.93 -17.78 -34.51
CA GLU A 50 32.95 -17.13 -33.67
C GLU A 50 32.30 -16.17 -32.66
N ASP A 51 32.83 -16.14 -31.43
CA ASP A 51 32.24 -15.46 -30.27
C ASP A 51 32.44 -13.92 -30.30
N GLU A 52 31.39 -13.15 -30.58
CA GLU A 52 31.38 -11.69 -30.38
C GLU A 52 31.21 -11.31 -28.89
N ASP A 53 32.33 -11.01 -28.23
CA ASP A 53 32.48 -10.22 -26.99
C ASP A 53 31.39 -10.43 -25.89
N GLU A 54 31.45 -11.53 -25.13
CA GLU A 54 30.74 -11.61 -23.84
C GLU A 54 31.25 -10.51 -22.88
N ASP A 55 30.40 -9.51 -22.60
CA ASP A 55 30.58 -8.52 -21.53
C ASP A 55 31.07 -9.22 -20.24
N PRO A 56 32.29 -8.94 -19.76
CA PRO A 56 32.84 -9.59 -18.57
C PRO A 56 31.99 -9.41 -17.31
N SER A 57 31.19 -8.33 -17.23
CA SER A 57 30.21 -8.13 -16.15
C SER A 57 29.07 -9.14 -16.23
N ARG A 58 28.58 -9.47 -17.44
CA ARG A 58 27.55 -10.49 -17.67
C ARG A 58 28.03 -11.88 -17.30
N GLY A 59 29.28 -12.23 -17.66
CA GLY A 59 29.91 -13.50 -17.27
C GLY A 59 30.08 -13.63 -15.74
N LEU A 60 30.56 -12.56 -15.08
CA LEU A 60 30.69 -12.49 -13.62
C LEU A 60 29.34 -12.65 -12.90
N LEU A 61 28.32 -11.88 -13.31
CA LEU A 61 26.99 -11.92 -12.69
C LEU A 61 26.31 -13.28 -12.86
N ARG A 62 26.48 -13.92 -14.02
CA ARG A 62 26.03 -15.30 -14.27
C ARG A 62 26.71 -16.29 -13.31
N MET A 63 28.02 -16.19 -13.12
CA MET A 63 28.75 -17.07 -12.19
C MET A 63 28.31 -16.86 -10.74
N ILE A 64 28.05 -15.61 -10.32
CA ILE A 64 27.52 -15.30 -9.00
C ILE A 64 26.11 -15.88 -8.82
N GLN A 65 25.25 -15.77 -9.84
CA GLN A 65 23.91 -16.38 -9.83
C GLN A 65 23.97 -17.91 -9.73
N ASP A 66 24.84 -18.58 -10.50
CA ASP A 66 25.03 -20.03 -10.46
C ASP A 66 25.42 -20.51 -9.04
N VAL A 67 26.33 -19.80 -8.37
CA VAL A 67 26.78 -20.16 -7.01
C VAL A 67 25.72 -19.83 -5.96
N SER A 68 25.09 -18.66 -6.05
CA SER A 68 24.00 -18.28 -5.12
C SER A 68 22.80 -19.24 -5.24
N THR A 69 22.49 -19.72 -6.44
CA THR A 69 21.40 -20.69 -6.67
C THR A 69 21.77 -22.05 -6.09
N TYR A 70 22.97 -22.55 -6.37
CA TYR A 70 23.48 -23.82 -5.81
C TYR A 70 23.52 -23.83 -4.28
N LEU A 71 23.84 -22.71 -3.63
CA LEU A 71 23.78 -22.59 -2.17
C LEU A 71 22.35 -22.57 -1.63
N CYS A 72 21.40 -21.97 -2.38
CA CYS A 72 19.99 -21.94 -1.98
C CYS A 72 19.35 -23.34 -2.06
N SER A 73 19.52 -24.03 -3.19
CA SER A 73 18.89 -25.33 -3.48
C SER A 73 19.72 -26.53 -2.98
N PHE A 74 20.45 -26.38 -1.87
CA PHE A 74 21.20 -27.49 -1.28
C PHE A 74 20.39 -28.11 -0.14
N GLU A 75 19.84 -29.29 -0.40
CA GLU A 75 19.10 -30.09 0.57
C GLU A 75 20.04 -31.03 1.36
N GLU A 76 19.82 -31.13 2.66
CA GLU A 76 20.49 -32.09 3.55
C GLU A 76 19.41 -32.72 4.46
N ASP A 77 19.39 -34.06 4.56
CA ASP A 77 18.37 -34.85 5.26
C ASP A 77 16.88 -34.54 4.92
N GLY A 78 16.63 -33.78 3.85
CA GLY A 78 15.30 -33.38 3.37
C GLY A 78 14.92 -31.92 3.67
N GLU A 79 15.83 -31.11 4.24
CA GLU A 79 15.65 -29.69 4.49
C GLU A 79 16.62 -28.84 3.64
N GLU A 80 16.16 -27.71 3.10
CA GLU A 80 17.04 -26.72 2.46
C GLU A 80 17.97 -26.07 3.49
N LEU A 81 19.28 -26.31 3.38
CA LEU A 81 20.29 -25.77 4.29
C LEU A 81 20.30 -24.22 4.34
N ALA A 82 19.81 -23.58 3.27
CA ALA A 82 19.73 -22.13 3.13
C ALA A 82 18.40 -21.49 3.59
N ALA A 83 17.37 -22.26 3.96
CA ALA A 83 16.02 -21.75 4.22
C ALA A 83 16.02 -20.59 5.25
N GLY A 84 16.68 -20.80 6.40
CA GLY A 84 16.82 -19.79 7.46
C GLY A 84 17.69 -18.57 7.12
N PHE A 85 18.24 -18.50 5.90
CA PHE A 85 19.10 -17.42 5.40
C PHE A 85 18.51 -16.69 4.17
N GLN A 86 17.29 -17.04 3.75
CA GLN A 86 16.65 -16.44 2.56
C GLN A 86 16.27 -14.97 2.76
N ARG A 87 15.69 -14.61 3.91
CA ARG A 87 15.23 -13.24 4.25
C ARG A 87 15.95 -12.75 5.52
N ILE A 88 16.25 -11.46 5.60
CA ILE A 88 16.85 -10.86 6.82
C ILE A 88 15.82 -10.95 7.96
N PRO A 89 16.20 -11.31 9.21
CA PRO A 89 15.28 -11.30 10.36
C PRO A 89 14.51 -9.98 10.47
N ASN A 90 13.19 -10.05 10.67
CA ASN A 90 12.36 -8.85 10.64
C ASN A 90 12.67 -7.94 11.85
N ARG A 91 13.19 -6.73 11.62
CA ARG A 91 13.51 -5.71 12.65
C ARG A 91 12.34 -5.34 13.56
N ARG A 92 11.10 -5.64 13.14
CA ARG A 92 9.86 -5.43 13.92
C ARG A 92 9.48 -6.63 14.81
N VAL A 93 10.27 -7.70 14.77
CA VAL A 93 10.11 -8.96 15.52
C VAL A 93 11.36 -9.19 16.37
N LEU A 94 12.55 -9.05 15.76
CA LEU A 94 13.85 -9.27 16.37
C LEU A 94 14.69 -7.97 16.28
N PRO A 95 14.43 -6.96 17.15
CA PRO A 95 15.07 -5.65 17.07
C PRO A 95 16.52 -5.67 17.57
N ASP A 96 16.80 -6.49 18.58
CA ASP A 96 18.09 -6.74 19.22
C ASP A 96 19.11 -7.37 18.27
N TYR A 97 18.66 -8.19 17.31
CA TYR A 97 19.49 -8.62 16.17
C TYR A 97 20.14 -7.43 15.46
N PHE A 98 19.48 -6.27 15.37
CA PHE A 98 20.04 -5.07 14.74
C PHE A 98 20.80 -4.14 15.69
N GLU A 99 20.84 -4.46 16.97
CA GLU A 99 21.73 -3.84 17.96
C GLU A 99 23.06 -4.61 18.04
N VAL A 100 23.04 -5.93 17.82
CA VAL A 100 24.22 -6.80 17.75
C VAL A 100 24.84 -6.83 16.34
N ILE A 101 24.04 -7.07 15.30
CA ILE A 101 24.51 -7.25 13.92
C ILE A 101 24.52 -5.91 13.17
N SER A 102 25.73 -5.37 13.00
CA SER A 102 25.97 -4.09 12.30
C SER A 102 25.77 -4.15 10.77
N GLN A 103 25.91 -5.33 10.14
CA GLN A 103 25.72 -5.51 8.69
C GLN A 103 24.76 -6.68 8.37
N PRO A 104 23.44 -6.48 8.53
CA PRO A 104 22.42 -7.47 8.17
C PRO A 104 22.41 -7.79 6.68
N ILE A 105 22.40 -9.07 6.33
CA ILE A 105 22.40 -9.56 4.94
C ILE A 105 21.77 -10.96 4.85
N ALA A 106 21.15 -11.27 3.70
CA ALA A 106 20.50 -12.55 3.39
C ALA A 106 20.58 -12.85 1.88
N PHE A 107 20.21 -14.05 1.43
CA PHE A 107 20.25 -14.39 0.00
C PHE A 107 19.30 -13.53 -0.86
N SER A 108 18.18 -13.03 -0.32
CA SER A 108 17.36 -12.00 -0.96
C SER A 108 18.12 -10.69 -1.24
N THR A 109 19.04 -10.29 -0.35
CA THR A 109 19.94 -9.14 -0.58
C THR A 109 20.91 -9.43 -1.73
N ILE A 110 21.46 -10.65 -1.78
CA ILE A 110 22.36 -11.08 -2.86
C ILE A 110 21.62 -11.08 -4.21
N ARG A 111 20.43 -11.70 -4.30
CA ARG A 111 19.57 -11.64 -5.50
C ARG A 111 19.30 -10.21 -5.95
N SER A 112 18.96 -9.32 -5.02
CA SER A 112 18.76 -7.89 -5.28
C SER A 112 20.01 -7.19 -5.84
N LYS A 113 21.21 -7.56 -5.37
CA LYS A 113 22.49 -7.03 -5.87
C LYS A 113 22.85 -7.58 -7.26
N ILE A 114 22.53 -8.84 -7.56
CA ILE A 114 22.73 -9.42 -8.90
C ILE A 114 21.83 -8.71 -9.92
N LEU A 115 20.52 -8.63 -9.66
CA LEU A 115 19.54 -8.00 -10.55
C LEU A 115 19.88 -6.54 -10.86
N ARG A 116 20.32 -5.78 -9.84
CA ARG A 116 20.74 -4.38 -9.97
C ARG A 116 22.17 -4.18 -10.47
N LYS A 117 22.86 -5.26 -10.90
CA LYS A 117 24.26 -5.27 -11.38
C LYS A 117 25.26 -4.60 -10.41
N GLN A 118 25.09 -4.83 -9.11
CA GLN A 118 25.86 -4.16 -8.03
C GLN A 118 27.11 -4.94 -7.58
N TYR A 119 27.38 -6.12 -8.14
CA TYR A 119 28.65 -6.81 -7.96
C TYR A 119 29.62 -6.39 -9.06
N THR A 120 30.75 -5.80 -8.67
CA THR A 120 31.83 -5.36 -9.57
C THR A 120 32.99 -6.34 -9.60
N SER A 121 33.12 -7.19 -8.57
CA SER A 121 34.13 -8.24 -8.50
C SER A 121 33.64 -9.45 -7.68
N PHE A 122 34.17 -10.64 -7.95
CA PHE A 122 33.78 -11.87 -7.27
C PHE A 122 34.02 -11.85 -5.73
N PRO A 123 35.09 -11.24 -5.19
CA PRO A 123 35.30 -11.13 -3.74
C PRO A 123 34.22 -10.36 -2.97
N GLU A 124 33.45 -9.49 -3.64
CA GLU A 124 32.31 -8.81 -3.01
C GLU A 124 31.17 -9.79 -2.70
N PHE A 125 30.93 -10.77 -3.58
CA PHE A 125 29.99 -11.85 -3.34
C PHE A 125 30.49 -12.83 -2.28
N VAL A 126 31.79 -13.17 -2.30
CA VAL A 126 32.40 -14.03 -1.27
C VAL A 126 32.29 -13.42 0.12
N ARG A 127 32.51 -12.10 0.26
CA ARG A 127 32.29 -11.36 1.50
C ARG A 127 30.83 -11.41 1.96
N ASP A 128 29.88 -11.16 1.05
CA ASP A 128 28.46 -11.15 1.39
C ASP A 128 27.97 -12.51 1.93
N VAL A 129 28.34 -13.62 1.27
CA VAL A 129 27.99 -14.99 1.74
C VAL A 129 28.72 -15.33 3.05
N ALA A 130 29.98 -14.92 3.22
CA ALA A 130 30.69 -15.07 4.49
C ALA A 130 29.99 -14.29 5.63
N GLN A 131 29.48 -13.09 5.35
CA GLN A 131 28.78 -12.25 6.32
C GLN A 131 27.42 -12.83 6.73
N ILE A 132 26.67 -13.49 5.82
CA ILE A 132 25.47 -14.27 6.17
C ILE A 132 25.80 -15.30 7.26
N CYS A 133 26.83 -16.13 7.02
CA CYS A 133 27.22 -17.19 7.95
C CYS A 133 27.80 -16.65 9.26
N HIS A 134 28.59 -15.57 9.21
CA HIS A 134 29.17 -14.92 10.39
C HIS A 134 28.10 -14.26 11.26
N ASN A 135 27.15 -13.51 10.68
CA ASN A 135 26.06 -12.88 11.42
C ASN A 135 25.25 -13.91 12.23
N ALA A 136 24.96 -15.06 11.64
CA ALA A 136 24.25 -16.14 12.33
C ALA A 136 25.09 -16.75 13.47
N GLN A 137 26.41 -16.83 13.32
CA GLN A 137 27.33 -17.31 14.37
C GLN A 137 27.62 -16.28 15.48
N VAL A 138 27.50 -14.99 15.20
CA VAL A 138 27.64 -13.91 16.20
C VAL A 138 26.36 -13.75 17.04
N TYR A 139 25.18 -13.87 16.42
CA TYR A 139 23.91 -13.64 17.10
C TYR A 139 23.35 -14.88 17.83
N ASN A 140 23.49 -16.07 17.25
CA ASN A 140 22.85 -17.28 17.79
C ASN A 140 23.81 -18.07 18.68
N ARG A 141 23.25 -18.74 19.70
CA ARG A 141 24.02 -19.66 20.55
C ARG A 141 24.48 -20.90 19.75
N PRO A 142 25.65 -21.49 20.05
CA PRO A 142 26.16 -22.68 19.34
C PRO A 142 25.24 -23.92 19.36
N SER A 143 24.25 -23.97 20.26
CA SER A 143 23.23 -25.02 20.34
C SER A 143 22.02 -24.80 19.42
N ALA A 144 21.90 -23.65 18.76
CA ALA A 144 20.77 -23.35 17.89
C ALA A 144 20.94 -24.03 16.50
N PRO A 145 19.89 -24.62 15.91
CA PRO A 145 19.98 -25.26 14.59
C PRO A 145 20.56 -24.34 13.51
N ILE A 146 20.18 -23.06 13.52
CA ILE A 146 20.66 -22.04 12.57
C ILE A 146 22.18 -21.75 12.71
N PHE A 147 22.76 -21.89 13.90
CA PHE A 147 24.22 -21.79 14.09
C PHE A 147 24.91 -22.98 13.41
N GLY A 148 24.39 -24.20 13.64
CA GLY A 148 24.87 -25.41 12.98
C GLY A 148 24.76 -25.33 11.46
N ALA A 149 23.63 -24.85 10.94
CA ALA A 149 23.43 -24.62 9.52
C ALA A 149 24.41 -23.57 8.96
N ALA A 150 24.66 -22.47 9.68
CA ALA A 150 25.61 -21.43 9.26
C ALA A 150 27.07 -21.93 9.17
N VAL A 151 27.44 -22.93 9.99
CA VAL A 151 28.75 -23.59 9.87
C VAL A 151 28.78 -24.47 8.62
N ARG A 152 27.79 -25.36 8.43
CA ARG A 152 27.74 -26.27 7.27
C ARG A 152 27.63 -25.52 5.94
N LEU A 153 26.82 -24.47 5.87
CA LEU A 153 26.67 -23.60 4.69
C LEU A 153 27.98 -22.89 4.33
N ARG A 154 28.77 -22.44 5.32
CA ARG A 154 30.10 -21.86 5.09
C ARG A 154 31.09 -22.89 4.53
N ASP A 155 31.05 -24.12 5.02
CA ASP A 155 31.99 -25.16 4.58
C ASP A 155 31.58 -25.78 3.22
N LEU A 156 30.28 -25.86 2.92
CA LEU A 156 29.74 -26.09 1.56
C LEU A 156 30.20 -25.00 0.60
N PHE A 157 30.12 -23.72 1.00
CA PHE A 157 30.57 -22.61 0.18
C PHE A 157 32.08 -22.69 -0.11
N ARG A 158 32.91 -23.01 0.91
CA ARG A 158 34.35 -23.29 0.73
C ARG A 158 34.62 -24.41 -0.26
N GLN A 159 33.87 -25.52 -0.21
CA GLN A 159 33.98 -26.57 -1.22
C GLN A 159 33.66 -26.03 -2.62
N ARG A 160 32.56 -25.28 -2.77
CA ARG A 160 32.15 -24.74 -4.07
C ARG A 160 33.13 -23.72 -4.64
N LEU A 161 33.77 -22.91 -3.80
CA LEU A 161 34.85 -22.01 -4.20
C LEU A 161 36.09 -22.79 -4.65
N SER A 162 36.50 -23.82 -3.90
CA SER A 162 37.61 -24.72 -4.27
C SER A 162 37.37 -25.41 -5.63
N GLU A 163 36.13 -25.82 -5.92
CA GLU A 163 35.76 -26.34 -7.24
C GLU A 163 35.94 -25.31 -8.37
N LEU A 164 35.64 -24.03 -8.13
CA LEU A 164 35.79 -22.97 -9.15
C LEU A 164 37.25 -22.63 -9.40
N VAL A 165 38.08 -22.60 -8.35
CA VAL A 165 39.55 -22.47 -8.46
C VAL A 165 40.13 -23.66 -9.25
N ALA A 166 39.72 -24.89 -8.92
CA ALA A 166 40.17 -26.09 -9.63
C ALA A 166 39.72 -26.15 -11.11
N LYS A 167 38.64 -25.45 -11.45
CA LYS A 167 38.13 -25.26 -12.83
C LYS A 167 38.71 -24.02 -13.52
N GLY A 168 39.61 -23.27 -12.86
CA GLY A 168 40.21 -22.05 -13.39
C GLY A 168 39.25 -20.87 -13.58
N LYS A 169 38.06 -20.90 -12.97
CA LYS A 169 37.02 -19.87 -13.12
C LYS A 169 37.23 -18.64 -12.23
N ILE A 170 37.94 -18.79 -11.11
CA ILE A 170 38.33 -17.72 -10.19
C ILE A 170 39.75 -18.01 -9.70
N THR A 171 40.48 -16.99 -9.27
CA THR A 171 41.79 -17.16 -8.62
C THR A 171 41.64 -17.67 -7.18
N ALA A 172 42.73 -18.20 -6.62
CA ALA A 172 42.77 -18.60 -5.21
C ALA A 172 42.61 -17.42 -4.24
N GLU A 173 43.04 -16.22 -4.63
CA GLU A 173 42.89 -14.98 -3.86
C GLU A 173 41.42 -14.51 -3.83
N GLU A 174 40.70 -14.64 -4.96
CA GLU A 174 39.26 -14.33 -5.01
C GLU A 174 38.37 -15.35 -4.28
N ALA A 175 38.90 -16.55 -4.01
CA ALA A 175 38.23 -17.62 -3.28
C ALA A 175 38.46 -17.57 -1.75
N GLU A 176 39.30 -16.64 -1.26
CA GLU A 176 39.58 -16.52 0.17
C GLU A 176 38.40 -15.84 0.91
N LEU A 177 37.85 -16.53 1.92
CA LEU A 177 36.82 -15.92 2.76
C LEU A 177 37.50 -14.87 3.68
N PRO A 178 37.00 -13.63 3.72
CA PRO A 178 37.59 -12.60 4.56
C PRO A 178 37.47 -12.93 6.04
N ASP A 179 38.46 -12.52 6.83
CA ASP A 179 38.33 -12.47 8.29
C ASP A 179 37.34 -11.36 8.65
N LEU A 180 36.25 -11.74 9.31
CA LEU A 180 35.19 -10.85 9.79
C LEU A 180 35.29 -10.60 11.31
N GLY A 181 36.32 -11.14 11.97
CA GLY A 181 36.58 -10.98 13.39
C GLY A 181 36.23 -12.21 14.23
N GLU A 182 36.74 -12.22 15.47
CA GLU A 182 36.50 -13.28 16.45
C GLU A 182 35.02 -13.31 16.89
N LEU A 183 34.45 -14.51 17.02
CA LEU A 183 33.09 -14.69 17.53
C LEU A 183 33.02 -14.34 19.03
N PRO A 184 31.93 -13.73 19.52
CA PRO A 184 31.79 -13.38 20.94
C PRO A 184 31.80 -14.63 21.85
N PRO A 185 32.29 -14.51 23.09
CA PRO A 185 32.28 -15.60 24.06
C PRO A 185 30.84 -15.98 24.47
N VAL A 186 30.65 -17.26 24.77
CA VAL A 186 29.35 -17.98 24.76
C VAL A 186 28.32 -17.53 25.82
N GLU A 187 28.67 -16.60 26.73
CA GLU A 187 27.76 -16.15 27.80
C GLU A 187 26.88 -14.94 27.44
N ASP A 188 27.30 -14.07 26.51
CA ASP A 188 26.58 -12.82 26.18
C ASP A 188 25.54 -13.00 25.05
N SER A 189 24.46 -13.71 25.34
CA SER A 189 23.18 -13.57 24.60
C SER A 189 22.02 -13.52 25.59
N PRO A 190 21.07 -12.57 25.46
CA PRO A 190 20.01 -12.38 26.44
C PRO A 190 19.19 -13.66 26.66
N PRO A 191 18.74 -13.96 27.90
CA PRO A 191 17.96 -15.16 28.17
C PRO A 191 16.56 -15.06 27.53
N PRO A 192 16.00 -16.17 27.03
CA PRO A 192 14.62 -16.20 26.57
C PRO A 192 13.67 -15.89 27.73
N THR A 193 12.66 -15.05 27.50
CA THR A 193 11.71 -14.63 28.53
C THR A 193 10.62 -15.67 28.76
N GLY A 194 10.97 -16.76 29.43
CA GLY A 194 10.04 -17.68 30.09
C GLY A 194 9.24 -18.60 29.17
N GLU A 195 9.59 -19.87 29.20
CA GLU A 195 8.74 -20.95 28.68
C GLU A 195 7.44 -21.02 29.50
N THR A 196 6.31 -21.05 28.81
CA THR A 196 5.11 -21.78 29.23
C THR A 196 4.69 -22.64 28.06
N ASP A 197 4.71 -23.96 28.23
CA ASP A 197 4.14 -24.88 27.26
C ASP A 197 2.64 -24.60 27.10
N ASP A 198 2.18 -24.45 25.86
CA ASP A 198 0.82 -24.74 25.43
C ASP A 198 0.91 -25.08 23.92
N GLU A 199 0.77 -26.37 23.59
CA GLU A 199 0.72 -26.86 22.20
C GLU A 199 -0.67 -26.56 21.61
N GLU A 200 -0.85 -25.47 20.87
CA GLU A 200 -2.02 -25.23 20.01
C GLU A 200 -1.70 -24.20 18.89
N ASP A 201 -0.76 -24.58 18.01
CA ASP A 201 -0.55 -23.90 16.72
C ASP A 201 -1.69 -24.25 15.75
N GLU A 202 -2.68 -23.35 15.60
CA GLU A 202 -3.56 -23.28 14.42
C GLU A 202 -3.51 -21.86 13.82
N ASP A 203 -3.01 -21.81 12.58
CA ASP A 203 -3.24 -20.85 11.49
C ASP A 203 -3.39 -19.34 11.79
N ASP A 204 -2.39 -18.55 11.38
CA ASP A 204 -2.57 -17.15 10.95
C ASP A 204 -1.39 -16.74 10.02
N GLU A 205 -1.35 -17.31 8.80
CA GLU A 205 -0.39 -16.94 7.72
C GLU A 205 -0.73 -15.54 7.15
N ASP A 206 -0.40 -14.50 7.91
CA ASP A 206 -0.49 -13.10 7.48
C ASP A 206 0.72 -12.77 6.55
N GLU A 207 0.65 -13.23 5.30
CA GLU A 207 1.57 -12.87 4.23
C GLU A 207 1.56 -11.34 3.99
N GLU A 208 2.73 -10.70 3.94
CA GLU A 208 2.90 -9.42 3.25
C GLU A 208 4.07 -9.58 2.25
N GLU A 209 3.72 -9.95 1.03
CA GLU A 209 4.57 -9.82 -0.15
C GLU A 209 4.62 -8.35 -0.59
N ASP A 210 5.78 -7.71 -0.42
CA ASP A 210 6.10 -6.43 -1.04
C ASP A 210 6.64 -6.67 -2.47
N GLU A 211 5.79 -7.18 -3.39
CA GLU A 211 6.15 -7.35 -4.81
C GLU A 211 5.57 -6.22 -5.68
N ASP A 212 6.39 -5.18 -5.90
CA ASP A 212 6.21 -4.17 -6.95
C ASP A 212 6.79 -4.70 -8.29
N GLU A 213 6.10 -5.64 -8.96
CA GLU A 213 6.41 -6.00 -10.36
C GLU A 213 5.11 -6.14 -11.20
N ASP A 214 5.05 -5.44 -12.35
CA ASP A 214 3.89 -5.41 -13.27
C ASP A 214 4.03 -6.56 -14.29
N GLU A 215 3.29 -7.67 -14.14
CA GLU A 215 3.07 -8.64 -15.24
C GLU A 215 1.64 -8.55 -15.80
N ASP A 216 1.52 -8.72 -17.12
CA ASP A 216 0.24 -8.73 -17.85
C ASP A 216 -0.21 -10.19 -18.06
N ASP A 217 -1.51 -10.46 -17.95
CA ASP A 217 -2.14 -11.46 -18.82
C ASP A 217 -3.61 -11.13 -19.09
N ASP A 218 -3.99 -11.14 -20.36
CA ASP A 218 -5.34 -10.87 -20.90
C ASP A 218 -5.63 -11.96 -21.97
N ASP A 219 -6.04 -13.15 -21.55
CA ASP A 219 -6.68 -14.14 -22.44
C ASP A 219 -7.97 -14.69 -21.81
N ASP A 220 -9.07 -14.54 -22.55
CA ASP A 220 -10.22 -15.46 -22.49
C ASP A 220 -10.94 -15.41 -23.85
N SER A 221 -11.14 -16.58 -24.47
CA SER A 221 -11.52 -16.68 -25.88
C SER A 221 -12.94 -17.20 -26.10
N ASP A 222 -13.76 -16.38 -26.80
CA ASP A 222 -15.15 -16.69 -27.14
C ASP A 222 -15.29 -18.03 -27.89
N HIS A 223 -16.19 -18.95 -27.46
CA HIS A 223 -17.12 -19.65 -28.38
C HIS A 223 -18.35 -20.33 -27.73
N ASP A 224 -19.38 -20.58 -28.57
CA ASP A 224 -20.77 -20.91 -28.20
C ASP A 224 -21.19 -22.39 -28.39
N GLY A 225 -22.21 -22.82 -27.62
CA GLY A 225 -23.30 -23.65 -28.14
C GLY A 225 -23.30 -25.17 -27.82
N GLY A 226 -24.51 -25.78 -27.74
CA GLY A 226 -24.62 -27.19 -28.20
C GLY A 226 -25.46 -28.26 -27.46
N ARG A 227 -26.09 -28.02 -26.29
CA ARG A 227 -27.22 -28.81 -25.69
C ARG A 227 -27.38 -30.34 -25.99
N ARG A 228 -27.32 -31.15 -24.89
CA ARG A 228 -28.21 -32.29 -24.45
C ARG A 228 -27.81 -33.79 -24.62
N ARG A 229 -27.73 -34.46 -23.44
CA ARG A 229 -28.23 -35.83 -23.07
C ARG A 229 -27.71 -37.05 -23.89
N ARG A 230 -27.06 -38.06 -23.28
CA ARG A 230 -27.56 -38.94 -22.19
C ARG A 230 -26.36 -39.64 -21.51
N GLY A 231 -26.32 -39.74 -20.18
CA GLY A 231 -25.14 -40.25 -19.46
C GLY A 231 -25.22 -41.69 -18.93
N ARG A 232 -24.11 -42.18 -18.36
CA ARG A 232 -24.09 -43.26 -17.34
C ARG A 232 -22.78 -43.24 -16.51
N ARG A 233 -22.89 -42.93 -15.22
CA ARG A 233 -21.96 -43.22 -14.10
C ARG A 233 -20.47 -43.44 -14.43
N GLY A 234 -19.67 -42.39 -14.28
CA GLY A 234 -18.26 -42.42 -13.86
C GLY A 234 -18.03 -41.23 -12.92
N ARG A 235 -17.08 -41.29 -11.98
CA ARG A 235 -16.72 -40.15 -11.12
C ARG A 235 -15.81 -39.20 -11.90
N PRO A 236 -16.13 -37.90 -12.05
CA PRO A 236 -15.16 -36.89 -12.43
C PRO A 236 -14.59 -36.16 -11.20
N PHE A 237 -13.42 -35.57 -11.43
CA PHE A 237 -12.79 -34.51 -10.64
C PHE A 237 -13.78 -33.36 -10.38
N SER A 238 -13.70 -32.67 -9.24
CA SER A 238 -14.45 -31.44 -8.98
C SER A 238 -13.50 -30.24 -8.96
N SER A 239 -13.51 -29.44 -10.02
CA SER A 239 -12.92 -28.11 -9.99
C SER A 239 -13.76 -27.17 -9.12
N ARG A 240 -13.06 -26.46 -8.23
CA ARG A 240 -13.46 -25.26 -7.48
C ARG A 240 -12.16 -24.56 -7.10
N GLN A 241 -12.03 -23.24 -7.16
CA GLN A 241 -12.93 -22.23 -7.72
C GLN A 241 -12.08 -20.98 -7.99
N ASP A 242 -12.17 -20.39 -9.18
CA ASP A 242 -11.65 -19.03 -9.37
C ASP A 242 -12.43 -18.07 -8.47
N PHE A 243 -11.74 -17.29 -7.63
CA PHE A 243 -12.12 -15.96 -7.10
C PHE A 243 -11.12 -15.51 -5.99
N ASP A 244 -9.84 -15.35 -6.31
CA ASP A 244 -8.84 -14.77 -5.39
C ASP A 244 -8.87 -13.21 -5.34
N ASP A 245 -10.09 -12.66 -5.23
CA ASP A 245 -10.37 -11.23 -5.03
C ASP A 245 -11.03 -10.99 -3.65
N ASP A 246 -10.98 -11.98 -2.76
CA ASP A 246 -11.79 -12.02 -1.52
C ASP A 246 -10.96 -11.92 -0.21
N ALA A 247 -9.62 -11.91 -0.30
CA ALA A 247 -8.71 -11.66 0.83
C ALA A 247 -8.99 -10.30 1.54
N HIS A 248 -9.62 -9.36 0.83
CA HIS A 248 -10.06 -8.06 1.35
C HIS A 248 -11.15 -8.13 2.44
N LYS A 249 -11.70 -9.32 2.76
CA LYS A 249 -12.61 -9.52 3.92
C LYS A 249 -11.91 -9.50 5.29
N ALA A 250 -10.59 -9.62 5.33
CA ALA A 250 -9.84 -9.66 6.60
C ALA A 250 -10.08 -8.42 7.48
N ARG A 251 -10.23 -8.64 8.79
CA ARG A 251 -10.26 -7.61 9.85
C ARG A 251 -11.47 -6.64 9.81
N GLY A 252 -12.58 -7.05 9.20
CA GLY A 252 -13.92 -6.44 9.41
C GLY A 252 -14.12 -5.02 8.87
N ARG A 253 -13.25 -4.57 7.95
CA ARG A 253 -13.37 -3.26 7.31
C ARG A 253 -14.59 -3.24 6.36
N PRO A 254 -15.35 -2.12 6.26
CA PRO A 254 -16.41 -2.00 5.27
C PRO A 254 -15.82 -2.05 3.84
N PRO A 255 -16.40 -2.83 2.90
CA PRO A 255 -15.89 -2.92 1.54
C PRO A 255 -15.95 -1.55 0.84
N SER A 256 -14.95 -1.29 0.01
CA SER A 256 -14.91 -0.12 -0.86
C SER A 256 -16.01 -0.24 -1.92
N VAL A 257 -16.82 0.81 -2.09
CA VAL A 257 -17.89 0.85 -3.09
C VAL A 257 -17.63 2.04 -4.00
N LEU A 258 -17.73 1.82 -5.32
CA LEU A 258 -17.55 2.88 -6.30
C LEU A 258 -18.72 3.87 -6.23
N THR A 259 -18.40 5.16 -6.21
CA THR A 259 -19.36 6.24 -6.46
C THR A 259 -19.90 6.17 -7.89
N PRO A 260 -21.06 6.77 -8.19
CA PRO A 260 -21.60 6.80 -9.55
C PRO A 260 -20.62 7.35 -10.58
N THR A 261 -19.77 8.34 -10.22
CA THR A 261 -18.75 8.86 -11.15
C THR A 261 -17.66 7.84 -11.43
N GLU A 262 -17.16 7.14 -10.41
CA GLU A 262 -16.14 6.09 -10.57
C GLU A 262 -16.70 4.90 -11.37
N ALA A 263 -17.93 4.47 -11.08
CA ALA A 263 -18.60 3.38 -11.78
C ALA A 263 -18.90 3.70 -13.26
N ARG A 264 -19.26 4.96 -13.59
CA ARG A 264 -19.38 5.45 -14.97
C ARG A 264 -18.04 5.43 -15.69
N ILE A 265 -16.96 5.92 -15.07
CA ILE A 265 -15.61 5.90 -15.64
C ILE A 265 -15.17 4.46 -15.93
N SER A 266 -15.27 3.55 -14.95
CA SER A 266 -14.94 2.13 -15.14
C SER A 266 -15.79 1.47 -16.24
N SER A 267 -17.04 1.89 -16.42
CA SER A 267 -17.91 1.39 -17.48
C SER A 267 -17.53 1.90 -18.88
N ILE A 268 -17.05 3.15 -19.00
CA ILE A 268 -16.49 3.70 -20.25
C ILE A 268 -15.20 2.95 -20.62
N LEU A 269 -14.25 2.80 -19.69
CA LEU A 269 -12.98 2.11 -19.93
C LEU A 269 -13.19 0.65 -20.36
N ARG A 270 -14.06 -0.08 -19.64
CA ARG A 270 -14.48 -1.45 -20.01
C ARG A 270 -15.29 -1.51 -21.31
N GLY A 271 -15.95 -0.42 -21.71
CA GLY A 271 -16.67 -0.32 -22.97
C GLY A 271 -15.75 -0.21 -24.19
N LEU A 272 -14.61 0.47 -24.06
CA LEU A 272 -13.59 0.58 -25.12
C LEU A 272 -12.85 -0.74 -25.37
N ARG A 273 -12.69 -1.57 -24.34
CA ARG A 273 -12.12 -2.93 -24.43
C ARG A 273 -13.01 -3.97 -25.16
N LYS A 274 -14.11 -3.56 -25.81
CA LYS A 274 -15.03 -4.47 -26.54
C LYS A 274 -14.92 -4.40 -28.06
N SER A 275 -14.16 -3.43 -28.58
CA SER A 275 -14.14 -3.15 -30.02
C SER A 275 -13.06 -3.96 -30.70
N LYS A 276 -13.47 -4.77 -31.67
CA LYS A 276 -12.63 -5.66 -32.45
C LYS A 276 -12.52 -5.13 -33.89
N ASP A 277 -11.36 -5.28 -34.52
CA ASP A 277 -11.14 -4.95 -35.94
C ASP A 277 -11.69 -6.03 -36.90
N GLU A 278 -11.39 -5.93 -38.20
CA GLU A 278 -11.84 -6.89 -39.22
C GLU A 278 -11.24 -8.30 -39.02
N ASP A 279 -10.06 -8.40 -38.40
CA ASP A 279 -9.38 -9.66 -38.06
C ASP A 279 -9.80 -10.21 -36.68
N GLY A 280 -10.56 -9.44 -35.90
CA GLY A 280 -11.09 -9.81 -34.58
C GLY A 280 -10.21 -9.39 -33.40
N SER A 281 -9.11 -8.69 -33.64
CA SER A 281 -8.19 -8.20 -32.62
C SER A 281 -8.71 -6.92 -31.95
N LEU A 282 -8.39 -6.74 -30.67
CA LEU A 282 -8.92 -5.61 -29.89
C LEU A 282 -8.25 -4.29 -30.31
N LEU A 283 -9.04 -3.39 -30.89
CA LEU A 283 -8.61 -2.07 -31.40
C LEU A 283 -7.88 -1.21 -30.36
N ILE A 284 -8.09 -1.47 -29.06
CA ILE A 284 -7.50 -0.70 -27.96
C ILE A 284 -6.06 -1.11 -27.63
N LEU A 285 -5.59 -2.29 -28.05
CA LEU A 285 -4.28 -2.83 -27.66
C LEU A 285 -3.09 -1.89 -27.99
N PRO A 286 -3.01 -1.24 -29.18
CA PRO A 286 -1.94 -0.28 -29.48
C PRO A 286 -1.92 0.98 -28.60
N PHE A 287 -2.93 1.17 -27.76
CA PHE A 287 -3.07 2.30 -26.84
C PHE A 287 -2.88 1.88 -25.37
N GLU A 288 -2.61 0.60 -25.07
CA GLU A 288 -2.52 0.12 -23.69
C GLU A 288 -1.26 0.59 -22.96
N LYS A 289 -0.10 0.58 -23.62
CA LYS A 289 1.19 1.08 -23.09
C LYS A 289 1.79 2.12 -24.04
N LEU A 290 2.67 2.98 -23.53
CA LEU A 290 3.42 3.93 -24.37
C LEU A 290 4.54 3.22 -25.16
N PRO A 291 4.95 3.75 -26.34
CA PRO A 291 6.14 3.26 -27.03
C PRO A 291 7.40 3.38 -26.15
N ASP A 292 8.34 2.44 -26.28
CA ASP A 292 9.60 2.57 -25.55
C ASP A 292 10.38 3.82 -25.98
N LYS A 293 11.03 4.46 -25.00
CA LYS A 293 11.69 5.75 -25.18
C LYS A 293 13.09 5.65 -25.80
N ALA A 294 13.76 4.50 -25.69
CA ALA A 294 15.02 4.27 -26.39
C ALA A 294 14.75 3.84 -27.85
N ALA A 295 13.69 3.05 -28.09
CA ALA A 295 13.29 2.61 -29.43
C ALA A 295 12.66 3.73 -30.29
N LEU A 296 11.87 4.63 -29.70
CA LEU A 296 11.12 5.67 -30.44
C LEU A 296 11.31 7.08 -29.81
N PRO A 297 12.54 7.64 -29.82
CA PRO A 297 12.86 8.89 -29.13
C PRO A 297 12.27 10.14 -29.78
N ASP A 298 11.83 10.07 -31.03
CA ASP A 298 11.19 11.12 -31.82
C ASP A 298 9.70 11.30 -31.45
N TYR A 299 8.99 10.22 -31.14
CA TYR A 299 7.65 10.28 -30.53
C TYR A 299 7.62 11.18 -29.30
N TYR A 300 8.63 11.06 -28.43
CA TYR A 300 8.78 11.88 -27.22
C TYR A 300 9.27 13.32 -27.46
N GLN A 301 9.64 13.67 -28.69
CA GLN A 301 9.93 15.05 -29.12
C GLN A 301 8.68 15.72 -29.72
N THR A 302 7.89 14.95 -30.48
CA THR A 302 6.63 15.41 -31.10
C THR A 302 5.48 15.49 -30.08
N ILE A 303 5.31 14.48 -29.24
CA ILE A 303 4.21 14.37 -28.29
C ILE A 303 4.60 14.93 -26.92
N LEU A 304 4.25 16.21 -26.70
CA LEU A 304 4.56 16.95 -25.47
C LEU A 304 3.93 16.39 -24.19
N ASN A 305 2.81 15.66 -24.31
CA ASN A 305 2.07 15.12 -23.15
C ASN A 305 1.64 13.67 -23.41
N PRO A 306 2.58 12.69 -23.40
CA PRO A 306 2.25 11.27 -23.59
C PRO A 306 1.26 10.76 -22.53
N ILE A 307 0.38 9.86 -22.95
CA ILE A 307 -0.51 9.10 -22.08
C ILE A 307 -1.01 7.85 -22.82
N ALA A 308 -1.12 6.74 -22.10
CA ALA A 308 -1.69 5.48 -22.56
C ALA A 308 -2.83 5.02 -21.62
N MET A 309 -3.53 3.96 -21.99
CA MET A 309 -4.70 3.47 -21.25
C MET A 309 -4.32 2.89 -19.89
N ASP A 310 -3.12 2.32 -19.69
CA ASP A 310 -2.61 1.91 -18.39
C ASP A 310 -2.52 3.09 -17.39
N HIS A 311 -1.98 4.24 -17.83
CA HIS A 311 -1.92 5.46 -17.03
C HIS A 311 -3.33 5.93 -16.66
N ILE A 312 -4.28 5.84 -17.58
CA ILE A 312 -5.69 6.21 -17.36
C ILE A 312 -6.35 5.26 -16.35
N LYS A 313 -6.13 3.94 -16.46
CA LYS A 313 -6.58 2.91 -15.51
C LYS A 313 -5.97 3.11 -14.12
N LYS A 314 -4.64 3.24 -14.01
CA LYS A 314 -3.91 3.47 -12.75
C LYS A 314 -4.36 4.79 -12.09
N LYS A 315 -4.68 5.83 -12.87
CA LYS A 315 -5.27 7.11 -12.38
C LYS A 315 -6.74 7.00 -11.95
N ALA A 316 -7.53 6.12 -12.57
CA ALA A 316 -8.91 5.80 -12.17
C ALA A 316 -8.95 4.96 -10.88
N LYS A 317 -8.17 3.87 -10.78
CA LYS A 317 -8.05 3.01 -9.58
C LYS A 317 -7.62 3.82 -8.35
N ARG A 318 -6.73 4.80 -8.54
CA ARG A 318 -6.29 5.78 -7.51
C ARG A 318 -7.26 6.95 -7.26
N LYS A 319 -8.48 6.90 -7.78
CA LYS A 319 -9.58 7.88 -7.56
C LYS A 319 -9.20 9.34 -7.83
N LYS A 320 -8.34 9.60 -8.83
CA LYS A 320 -7.86 10.97 -9.15
C LYS A 320 -8.82 11.78 -10.03
N TYR A 321 -9.79 11.13 -10.68
CA TYR A 321 -10.81 11.79 -11.51
C TYR A 321 -12.02 12.20 -10.68
N GLN A 322 -12.30 13.50 -10.60
CA GLN A 322 -13.46 14.04 -9.85
C GLN A 322 -14.77 13.99 -10.66
N HIS A 323 -14.65 13.97 -11.99
CA HIS A 323 -15.76 13.98 -12.95
C HIS A 323 -15.42 13.08 -14.15
N VAL A 324 -16.43 12.54 -14.83
CA VAL A 324 -16.28 11.78 -16.08
C VAL A 324 -15.50 12.59 -17.13
N ASP A 325 -15.71 13.91 -17.18
CA ASP A 325 -15.00 14.81 -18.10
C ASP A 325 -13.48 14.86 -17.88
N HIS A 326 -12.99 14.65 -16.65
CA HIS A 326 -11.53 14.60 -16.40
C HIS A 326 -10.90 13.30 -16.92
N ALA A 327 -11.65 12.20 -16.92
CA ALA A 327 -11.22 10.95 -17.56
C ALA A 327 -11.32 11.06 -19.08
N MET A 328 -12.41 11.65 -19.59
CA MET A 328 -12.58 11.88 -21.02
C MET A 328 -11.51 12.80 -21.62
N ALA A 329 -11.07 13.85 -20.93
CA ALA A 329 -9.98 14.70 -21.42
C ALA A 329 -8.66 13.93 -21.60
N ASP A 330 -8.37 12.95 -20.74
CA ASP A 330 -7.18 12.10 -20.86
C ASP A 330 -7.35 11.01 -21.94
N ILE A 331 -8.54 10.41 -22.07
CA ILE A 331 -8.89 9.47 -23.15
C ILE A 331 -8.83 10.18 -24.52
N GLU A 332 -9.38 11.40 -24.62
CA GLU A 332 -9.31 12.19 -25.84
C GLU A 332 -7.86 12.55 -26.17
N ARG A 333 -7.05 12.99 -25.18
CA ARG A 333 -5.62 13.29 -25.38
C ARG A 333 -4.82 12.08 -25.85
N MET A 334 -5.11 10.88 -25.34
CA MET A 334 -4.52 9.62 -25.84
C MET A 334 -4.75 9.43 -27.34
N PHE A 335 -5.98 9.65 -27.81
CA PHE A 335 -6.33 9.54 -29.23
C PHE A 335 -5.88 10.74 -30.08
N GLU A 336 -5.85 11.97 -29.54
CA GLU A 336 -5.26 13.13 -30.25
C GLU A 336 -3.74 12.97 -30.42
N ASN A 337 -3.03 12.46 -29.40
CA ASN A 337 -1.60 12.16 -29.51
C ASN A 337 -1.32 11.14 -30.64
N ALA A 338 -2.14 10.08 -30.74
CA ALA A 338 -2.01 9.09 -31.80
C ALA A 338 -2.26 9.68 -33.19
N LYS A 339 -3.32 10.49 -33.35
CA LYS A 339 -3.64 11.18 -34.61
C LYS A 339 -2.64 12.29 -34.99
N LEU A 340 -1.90 12.84 -34.02
CA LEU A 340 -0.87 13.84 -34.26
C LEU A 340 0.47 13.23 -34.72
N TYR A 341 0.74 11.97 -34.35
CA TYR A 341 1.99 11.28 -34.66
C TYR A 341 1.91 10.36 -35.89
N ASN A 342 0.72 9.81 -36.20
CA ASN A 342 0.54 8.83 -37.28
C ASN A 342 -0.23 9.45 -38.45
N GLU A 343 0.11 9.03 -39.67
CA GLU A 343 -0.57 9.45 -40.91
C GLU A 343 -2.07 9.12 -40.90
N ASP A 344 -2.88 9.98 -41.52
CA ASP A 344 -4.35 9.91 -41.61
C ASP A 344 -4.90 8.57 -42.14
N ASP A 345 -4.13 7.87 -42.99
CA ASP A 345 -4.51 6.60 -43.59
C ASP A 345 -4.01 5.36 -42.82
N SER A 346 -3.23 5.54 -41.76
CA SER A 346 -2.71 4.44 -40.95
C SER A 346 -3.83 3.69 -40.20
N PRO A 347 -3.66 2.37 -39.93
CA PRO A 347 -4.60 1.63 -39.08
C PRO A 347 -4.76 2.25 -37.69
N LEU A 348 -3.67 2.77 -37.11
CA LEU A 348 -3.65 3.36 -35.78
C LEU A 348 -4.41 4.69 -35.71
N PHE A 349 -4.31 5.54 -36.74
CA PHE A 349 -5.12 6.75 -36.84
C PHE A 349 -6.61 6.42 -36.96
N LYS A 350 -6.98 5.45 -37.82
CA LYS A 350 -8.37 5.01 -38.00
C LYS A 350 -8.96 4.45 -36.71
N ALA A 351 -8.23 3.57 -36.02
CA ALA A 351 -8.59 3.05 -34.69
C ALA A 351 -8.76 4.18 -33.66
N ALA A 352 -7.87 5.18 -33.65
CA ALA A 352 -7.98 6.33 -32.76
C ALA A 352 -9.23 7.18 -33.03
N VAL A 353 -9.61 7.39 -34.29
CA VAL A 353 -10.85 8.11 -34.67
C VAL A 353 -12.09 7.33 -34.22
N GLU A 354 -12.14 6.02 -34.47
CA GLU A 354 -13.27 5.17 -34.11
C GLU A 354 -13.44 5.06 -32.59
N LEU A 355 -12.38 4.71 -31.86
CA LEU A 355 -12.40 4.59 -30.41
C LEU A 355 -12.66 5.93 -29.72
N GLN A 356 -12.20 7.06 -30.27
CA GLN A 356 -12.54 8.38 -29.74
C GLN A 356 -14.04 8.71 -29.92
N LEU A 357 -14.63 8.38 -31.08
CA LEU A 357 -16.07 8.54 -31.30
C LEU A 357 -16.87 7.65 -30.34
N GLN A 358 -16.46 6.39 -30.17
CA GLN A 358 -17.08 5.45 -29.23
C GLN A 358 -16.93 5.91 -27.78
N ALA A 359 -15.77 6.43 -27.37
CA ALA A 359 -15.56 6.97 -26.02
C ALA A 359 -16.56 8.10 -25.73
N ARG A 360 -16.78 9.00 -26.69
CA ARG A 360 -17.79 10.07 -26.60
C ARG A 360 -19.22 9.51 -26.50
N VAL A 361 -19.57 8.49 -27.29
CA VAL A 361 -20.89 7.83 -27.21
C VAL A 361 -21.10 7.12 -25.86
N LEU A 362 -20.12 6.35 -25.39
CA LEU A 362 -20.15 5.69 -24.08
C LEU A 362 -20.25 6.72 -22.95
N ALA A 363 -19.50 7.82 -23.01
CA ALA A 363 -19.57 8.88 -22.02
C ALA A 363 -20.92 9.61 -22.02
N LEU A 364 -21.55 9.81 -23.17
CA LEU A 364 -22.91 10.37 -23.24
C LEU A 364 -23.96 9.41 -22.66
N GLN A 365 -23.86 8.12 -22.98
CA GLN A 365 -24.75 7.08 -22.42
C GLN A 365 -24.57 6.96 -20.90
N GLU A 366 -23.34 6.80 -20.42
CA GLU A 366 -23.05 6.67 -18.99
C GLU A 366 -23.34 7.95 -18.22
N LYS A 367 -23.24 9.16 -18.81
CA LYS A 367 -23.72 10.40 -18.17
C LYS A 367 -25.26 10.51 -18.13
N ALA A 368 -25.97 9.96 -19.12
CA ALA A 368 -27.43 10.03 -19.19
C ALA A 368 -28.15 9.13 -18.16
N ARG A 369 -27.46 8.12 -17.61
CA ARG A 369 -27.98 7.28 -16.53
C ARG A 369 -28.22 8.10 -15.24
N PRO A 370 -29.31 7.88 -14.49
CA PRO A 370 -29.50 8.52 -13.19
C PRO A 370 -28.53 7.94 -12.15
N ASP A 371 -28.21 8.70 -11.10
CA ASP A 371 -27.40 8.17 -9.99
C ASP A 371 -28.11 7.06 -9.21
N ASP A 372 -29.46 7.01 -9.24
CA ASP A 372 -30.25 5.99 -8.54
C ASP A 372 -29.99 4.55 -9.05
N ASP A 373 -29.52 4.40 -10.30
CA ASP A 373 -29.06 3.12 -10.89
C ASP A 373 -27.85 2.51 -10.14
N PHE A 374 -27.13 3.31 -9.36
CA PHE A 374 -25.88 2.94 -8.67
C PHE A 374 -26.07 2.71 -7.16
N ARG A 375 -27.31 2.48 -6.72
CA ARG A 375 -27.61 2.02 -5.36
C ARG A 375 -27.26 0.54 -5.18
N ASP A 376 -26.80 0.18 -3.99
CA ASP A 376 -26.66 -1.22 -3.57
C ASP A 376 -28.02 -1.87 -3.23
N GLU A 377 -27.99 -3.14 -2.82
CA GLU A 377 -29.19 -3.92 -2.45
C GLU A 377 -29.96 -3.31 -1.27
N ASP A 378 -29.25 -2.72 -0.29
CA ASP A 378 -29.81 -1.95 0.82
C ASP A 378 -30.45 -0.62 0.36
N GLY A 379 -30.18 -0.17 -0.86
CA GLY A 379 -30.62 1.11 -1.42
C GLY A 379 -29.71 2.29 -1.10
N LYS A 380 -28.48 2.05 -0.69
CA LYS A 380 -27.47 3.07 -0.36
C LYS A 380 -26.80 3.54 -1.64
N LEU A 381 -26.80 4.85 -1.86
CA LEU A 381 -26.08 5.51 -2.95
C LEU A 381 -24.74 6.03 -2.42
N PRO A 382 -23.58 5.54 -2.90
CA PRO A 382 -22.28 6.04 -2.45
C PRO A 382 -22.04 7.48 -2.94
N LEU A 383 -21.55 8.33 -2.05
CA LEU A 383 -21.25 9.75 -2.32
C LEU A 383 -19.75 9.99 -2.24
N SER A 384 -19.21 10.85 -3.11
CA SER A 384 -17.81 11.31 -3.03
C SER A 384 -17.57 12.33 -1.92
N GLU A 385 -18.59 13.13 -1.58
CA GLU A 385 -18.57 14.05 -0.45
C GLU A 385 -19.97 14.32 0.12
N ILE A 386 -20.03 14.86 1.34
CA ILE A 386 -21.25 15.35 1.97
C ILE A 386 -21.03 16.80 2.42
N VAL A 387 -21.84 17.74 1.93
CA VAL A 387 -21.89 19.11 2.46
C VAL A 387 -22.85 19.16 3.65
N TYR A 388 -22.38 19.62 4.82
CA TYR A 388 -23.18 19.78 6.05
C TYR A 388 -22.59 20.85 6.98
N ASN A 389 -23.44 21.67 7.59
CA ASN A 389 -23.09 22.83 8.42
C ASN A 389 -22.09 23.83 7.79
N GLY A 390 -22.07 23.90 6.45
CA GLY A 390 -21.15 24.76 5.69
C GLY A 390 -19.77 24.14 5.42
N GLU A 391 -19.47 22.98 5.99
CA GLU A 391 -18.24 22.22 5.70
C GLU A 391 -18.49 21.08 4.69
N GLN A 392 -17.42 20.65 4.01
CA GLN A 392 -17.37 19.47 3.13
C GLN A 392 -16.76 18.28 3.89
N TRP A 393 -17.44 17.14 3.92
CA TRP A 393 -17.01 15.93 4.61
C TRP A 393 -16.71 14.82 3.60
N ARG A 394 -15.53 14.21 3.68
CA ARG A 394 -15.04 13.22 2.70
C ARG A 394 -14.42 11.99 3.40
N VAL A 395 -14.30 10.90 2.66
CA VAL A 395 -13.55 9.71 3.14
C VAL A 395 -12.11 10.10 3.45
N GLY A 396 -11.63 9.68 4.63
CA GLY A 396 -10.34 10.08 5.21
C GLY A 396 -10.42 11.20 6.25
N ASP A 397 -11.51 11.98 6.33
CA ASP A 397 -11.65 13.05 7.32
C ASP A 397 -11.71 12.52 8.76
N TRP A 398 -11.08 13.25 9.68
CA TRP A 398 -11.11 13.01 11.12
C TRP A 398 -12.23 13.84 11.78
N VAL A 399 -13.12 13.16 12.51
CA VAL A 399 -14.38 13.73 13.00
C VAL A 399 -14.62 13.48 14.48
N HIS A 400 -15.23 14.47 15.13
CA HIS A 400 -15.95 14.28 16.39
C HIS A 400 -17.40 13.91 16.10
N ILE A 401 -17.84 12.78 16.64
CA ILE A 401 -19.22 12.30 16.56
C ILE A 401 -19.88 12.40 17.95
N ARG A 402 -21.16 12.75 17.99
CA ARG A 402 -21.98 12.85 19.20
C ARG A 402 -21.96 11.54 20.00
N ASN A 403 -21.40 11.61 21.20
CA ASN A 403 -21.40 10.51 22.14
C ASN A 403 -22.68 10.56 23.00
N ALA A 404 -23.51 9.52 22.95
CA ALA A 404 -24.72 9.43 23.76
C ALA A 404 -24.44 9.13 25.25
N ASN A 405 -23.28 8.56 25.58
CA ASN A 405 -22.89 8.19 26.94
C ASN A 405 -22.23 9.36 27.71
N ASP A 406 -21.54 10.27 27.01
CA ASP A 406 -20.92 11.48 27.57
C ASP A 406 -20.87 12.61 26.53
N LEU A 407 -21.81 13.56 26.63
CA LEU A 407 -21.89 14.72 25.72
C LEU A 407 -20.65 15.64 25.79
N GLY A 408 -19.86 15.59 26.86
CA GLY A 408 -18.60 16.33 27.00
C GLY A 408 -17.40 15.63 26.35
N LYS A 409 -17.54 14.36 25.95
CA LYS A 409 -16.48 13.56 25.32
C LYS A 409 -16.99 12.94 24.00
N PRO A 410 -17.02 13.71 22.90
CA PRO A 410 -17.38 13.16 21.60
C PRO A 410 -16.48 11.97 21.22
N ILE A 411 -17.04 11.04 20.46
CA ILE A 411 -16.34 9.91 19.86
C ILE A 411 -15.33 10.49 18.86
N VAL A 412 -14.08 10.03 18.91
CA VAL A 412 -13.06 10.32 17.91
C VAL A 412 -13.17 9.26 16.83
N ALA A 413 -13.30 9.66 15.57
CA ALA A 413 -13.44 8.70 14.47
C ALA A 413 -12.83 9.21 13.16
N GLN A 414 -12.65 8.31 12.20
CA GLN A 414 -12.30 8.64 10.81
C GLN A 414 -13.39 8.17 9.85
N ILE A 415 -13.79 9.00 8.89
CA ILE A 415 -14.77 8.62 7.86
C ILE A 415 -14.14 7.59 6.91
N TYR A 416 -14.78 6.42 6.79
CA TYR A 416 -14.40 5.35 5.86
C TYR A 416 -15.32 5.25 4.65
N ARG A 417 -16.60 5.63 4.75
CA ARG A 417 -17.54 5.74 3.61
C ARG A 417 -18.51 6.90 3.80
N THR A 418 -19.01 7.44 2.69
CA THR A 418 -20.03 8.50 2.62
C THR A 418 -21.15 8.03 1.69
N TRP A 419 -22.42 8.11 2.12
CA TRP A 419 -23.55 7.57 1.35
C TRP A 419 -24.89 8.26 1.66
N GLN A 420 -25.91 7.97 0.85
CA GLN A 420 -27.28 8.48 0.98
C GLN A 420 -28.30 7.34 0.86
N ASP A 421 -29.33 7.31 1.70
CA ASP A 421 -30.42 6.32 1.59
C ASP A 421 -31.49 6.72 0.55
N ARG A 422 -32.59 5.96 0.51
CA ARG A 422 -33.74 6.20 -0.38
C ARG A 422 -34.65 7.35 0.10
N GLU A 423 -34.55 7.76 1.36
CA GLU A 423 -35.28 8.93 1.91
C GLU A 423 -34.51 10.24 1.64
N GLY A 424 -33.25 10.14 1.20
CA GLY A 424 -32.37 11.26 0.92
C GLY A 424 -31.53 11.68 2.13
N GLN A 425 -31.63 10.97 3.26
CA GLN A 425 -30.80 11.21 4.44
C GLN A 425 -29.35 10.82 4.14
N ARG A 426 -28.41 11.66 4.61
CA ARG A 426 -26.96 11.46 4.39
C ARG A 426 -26.31 10.82 5.61
N TRP A 427 -25.47 9.84 5.34
CA TRP A 427 -24.84 8.95 6.30
C TRP A 427 -23.34 8.86 6.06
N ILE A 428 -22.59 8.63 7.14
CA ILE A 428 -21.17 8.28 7.11
C ILE A 428 -21.00 6.91 7.74
N ASN A 429 -20.08 6.10 7.20
CA ASN A 429 -19.48 5.01 7.99
C ASN A 429 -18.17 5.53 8.58
N ALA A 430 -17.95 5.37 9.88
CA ALA A 430 -16.76 5.85 10.54
C ALA A 430 -16.12 4.79 11.45
N CYS A 431 -14.78 4.72 11.42
CA CYS A 431 -14.00 3.87 12.31
C CYS A 431 -13.73 4.60 13.62
N TRP A 432 -14.11 4.02 14.76
CA TRP A 432 -13.97 4.65 16.07
C TRP A 432 -12.57 4.49 16.67
N TYR A 433 -12.17 5.48 17.45
CA TYR A 433 -10.94 5.52 18.23
C TYR A 433 -11.30 5.77 19.70
N TYR A 434 -11.07 4.79 20.56
CA TYR A 434 -11.42 4.86 21.98
C TYR A 434 -10.40 5.69 22.77
N ARG A 435 -10.90 6.39 23.78
CA ARG A 435 -10.09 7.03 24.84
C ARG A 435 -9.68 5.98 25.89
N PRO A 436 -8.60 6.19 26.67
CA PRO A 436 -8.17 5.24 27.70
C PRO A 436 -9.26 4.88 28.72
N GLU A 437 -10.19 5.77 29.04
CA GLU A 437 -11.31 5.46 29.95
C GLU A 437 -12.42 4.58 29.35
N GLN A 438 -12.37 4.29 28.04
CA GLN A 438 -13.30 3.39 27.35
C GLN A 438 -12.73 1.98 27.16
N THR A 439 -11.45 1.76 27.44
CA THR A 439 -10.81 0.44 27.29
C THR A 439 -10.72 -0.33 28.61
N VAL A 440 -10.64 -1.66 28.51
CA VAL A 440 -10.22 -2.55 29.60
C VAL A 440 -8.70 -2.75 29.50
N HIS A 441 -7.98 -2.55 30.61
CA HIS A 441 -6.53 -2.69 30.70
C HIS A 441 -6.06 -2.86 32.15
N ARG A 442 -4.85 -3.40 32.33
CA ARG A 442 -4.18 -3.47 33.63
C ARG A 442 -3.98 -2.07 34.24
N VAL A 443 -4.10 -1.97 35.57
CA VAL A 443 -4.13 -0.71 36.33
C VAL A 443 -2.83 0.12 36.27
N ASP A 444 -1.72 -0.55 35.95
CA ASP A 444 -0.37 -0.03 35.78
C ASP A 444 -0.11 0.56 34.37
N LYS A 445 -1.05 0.41 33.42
CA LYS A 445 -0.91 0.97 32.07
C LYS A 445 -0.91 2.51 32.10
N PHE A 446 0.06 3.10 31.39
CA PHE A 446 0.19 4.54 31.17
C PHE A 446 -0.13 4.90 29.71
N PHE A 447 -0.70 6.09 29.50
CA PHE A 447 -1.14 6.61 28.20
C PHE A 447 -0.64 8.04 28.00
N PHE A 448 -0.38 8.47 26.77
CA PHE A 448 -0.05 9.87 26.48
C PHE A 448 -1.23 10.80 26.78
N GLU A 449 -0.92 12.07 27.05
CA GLU A 449 -1.91 13.13 27.03
C GLU A 449 -2.55 13.21 25.63
N HIS A 450 -3.89 13.19 25.58
CA HIS A 450 -4.69 13.04 24.36
C HIS A 450 -4.42 11.75 23.54
N GLU A 451 -3.99 10.64 24.18
CA GLU A 451 -3.93 9.33 23.51
C GLU A 451 -5.34 8.83 23.13
N VAL A 452 -5.46 8.23 21.95
CA VAL A 452 -6.61 7.42 21.50
C VAL A 452 -6.10 6.16 20.81
N VAL A 453 -6.86 5.07 20.87
CA VAL A 453 -6.49 3.78 20.28
C VAL A 453 -7.47 3.36 19.19
N LYS A 454 -6.96 2.87 18.05
CA LYS A 454 -7.82 2.43 16.93
C LYS A 454 -8.61 1.19 17.35
N THR A 455 -9.90 1.14 17.04
CA THR A 455 -10.74 -0.04 17.27
C THR A 455 -11.04 -0.82 15.98
N GLY A 456 -11.75 -1.94 16.12
CA GLY A 456 -12.43 -2.64 15.03
C GLY A 456 -13.85 -2.12 14.74
N GLN A 457 -14.37 -1.14 15.51
CA GLN A 457 -15.73 -0.63 15.34
C GLN A 457 -15.82 0.29 14.13
N TYR A 458 -16.50 -0.18 13.08
CA TYR A 458 -16.94 0.62 11.94
C TYR A 458 -18.45 0.80 12.04
N ARG A 459 -18.92 2.02 12.30
CA ARG A 459 -20.35 2.30 12.58
C ARG A 459 -20.92 3.31 11.59
N ASP A 460 -22.15 3.07 11.16
CA ASP A 460 -22.92 4.03 10.37
C ASP A 460 -23.56 5.09 11.29
N HIS A 461 -23.36 6.36 10.96
CA HIS A 461 -23.88 7.53 11.66
C HIS A 461 -24.59 8.47 10.69
N ARG A 462 -25.59 9.21 11.15
CA ARG A 462 -26.13 10.32 10.37
C ARG A 462 -25.10 11.45 10.33
N ILE A 463 -25.08 12.22 9.23
CA ILE A 463 -24.22 13.41 9.18
C ILE A 463 -24.56 14.43 10.31
N GLU A 464 -25.82 14.42 10.78
CA GLU A 464 -26.31 15.20 11.92
C GLU A 464 -25.67 14.87 13.29
N ASP A 465 -24.99 13.73 13.40
CA ASP A 465 -24.23 13.34 14.59
C ASP A 465 -22.76 13.82 14.53
N VAL A 466 -22.27 14.29 13.38
CA VAL A 466 -20.97 14.95 13.26
C VAL A 466 -21.05 16.34 13.89
N LEU A 467 -20.11 16.63 14.78
CA LEU A 467 -20.06 17.88 15.56
C LEU A 467 -19.02 18.85 15.00
N ASP A 468 -17.77 18.40 14.86
CA ASP A 468 -16.64 19.20 14.36
C ASP A 468 -15.49 18.29 13.87
N ARG A 469 -14.47 18.88 13.24
CA ARG A 469 -13.19 18.21 12.91
C ARG A 469 -12.33 18.04 14.15
N CYS A 470 -11.68 16.88 14.22
CA CYS A 470 -10.47 16.69 15.00
C CYS A 470 -9.32 16.27 14.08
N PHE A 471 -8.20 15.82 14.63
CA PHE A 471 -7.18 15.09 13.89
C PHE A 471 -6.59 13.99 14.77
N VAL A 472 -6.20 12.85 14.20
CA VAL A 472 -5.44 11.81 14.92
C VAL A 472 -4.12 11.60 14.20
N MET A 473 -3.02 11.85 14.91
CA MET A 473 -1.67 11.64 14.39
C MET A 473 -1.09 10.31 14.90
N PHE A 474 -0.33 9.64 14.05
CA PHE A 474 0.52 8.54 14.48
C PHE A 474 1.63 9.04 15.42
N ILE A 475 1.94 8.25 16.45
CA ILE A 475 2.89 8.61 17.53
C ILE A 475 4.26 9.11 17.03
N THR A 476 4.77 8.57 15.91
CA THR A 476 6.08 8.96 15.35
C THR A 476 6.10 10.36 14.75
N ARG A 477 4.93 10.93 14.43
CA ARG A 477 4.74 12.28 13.89
C ARG A 477 4.36 13.31 14.97
N PHE A 478 3.47 12.97 15.90
CA PHE A 478 2.89 13.93 16.87
C PHE A 478 3.94 14.76 17.64
N GLY A 479 5.04 14.16 18.08
CA GLY A 479 6.12 14.88 18.78
C GLY A 479 6.92 15.87 17.92
N ARG A 480 6.71 15.92 16.60
CA ARG A 480 7.50 16.74 15.66
C ARG A 480 6.83 18.07 15.26
N GLY A 481 5.50 18.16 15.36
CA GLY A 481 4.74 19.30 14.86
C GLY A 481 3.22 19.07 14.89
N ARG A 482 2.46 20.05 14.38
CA ARG A 482 1.00 19.97 14.19
C ARG A 482 0.68 19.79 12.69
N PRO A 483 -0.44 19.17 12.28
CA PRO A 483 -0.86 19.16 10.88
C PRO A 483 -1.03 20.60 10.36
N ARG A 484 -0.50 20.89 9.17
CA ARG A 484 -0.36 22.25 8.65
C ARG A 484 -1.71 22.94 8.51
N GLY A 485 -1.80 24.18 9.00
CA GLY A 485 -3.02 24.99 8.93
C GLY A 485 -4.21 24.44 9.73
N PHE A 486 -4.06 23.38 10.51
CA PHE A 486 -5.17 22.82 11.29
C PHE A 486 -5.48 23.70 12.51
N PRO A 487 -6.70 24.27 12.63
CA PRO A 487 -7.02 25.35 13.58
C PRO A 487 -6.58 25.03 15.02
N PRO A 488 -5.91 25.97 15.73
CA PRO A 488 -5.20 25.67 16.99
C PRO A 488 -6.14 25.28 18.15
N ASP A 489 -7.40 25.71 18.06
CA ASP A 489 -8.52 25.42 18.96
C ASP A 489 -9.11 24.02 18.79
N LYS A 490 -9.00 23.42 17.59
CA LYS A 490 -9.53 22.07 17.31
C LYS A 490 -8.62 20.98 17.88
N ALA A 491 -9.20 19.87 18.32
CA ALA A 491 -8.48 18.82 19.03
C ALA A 491 -7.58 17.98 18.10
N VAL A 492 -6.34 17.73 18.52
CA VAL A 492 -5.40 16.81 17.88
C VAL A 492 -5.01 15.73 18.88
N TYR A 493 -5.23 14.48 18.51
CA TYR A 493 -4.96 13.29 19.32
C TYR A 493 -3.74 12.52 18.82
N VAL A 494 -3.17 11.67 19.68
CA VAL A 494 -2.06 10.78 19.35
C VAL A 494 -2.49 9.31 19.39
N CYS A 495 -2.02 8.50 18.45
CA CYS A 495 -2.28 7.06 18.41
C CYS A 495 -0.98 6.25 18.31
N GLU A 496 -0.74 5.37 19.30
CA GLU A 496 0.36 4.38 19.30
C GLU A 496 -0.14 2.96 18.98
N SER A 497 -1.39 2.63 19.34
CA SER A 497 -1.88 1.25 19.36
C SER A 497 -3.28 1.09 18.77
N ARG A 498 -3.56 -0.12 18.26
CA ARG A 498 -4.92 -0.63 18.05
C ARG A 498 -5.34 -1.50 19.24
N TYR A 499 -6.62 -1.48 19.56
CA TYR A 499 -7.23 -2.20 20.68
C TYR A 499 -8.10 -3.34 20.15
N ASN A 500 -7.92 -4.55 20.70
CA ASN A 500 -8.79 -5.69 20.47
C ASN A 500 -9.84 -5.73 21.59
N GLU A 501 -11.11 -5.63 21.23
CA GLU A 501 -12.24 -5.57 22.18
C GLU A 501 -12.67 -6.93 22.75
N GLU A 502 -12.19 -8.04 22.18
CA GLU A 502 -12.52 -9.40 22.60
C GLU A 502 -11.44 -9.96 23.54
N ARG A 503 -10.17 -9.75 23.19
CA ARG A 503 -8.98 -10.14 23.99
C ARG A 503 -8.49 -9.02 24.95
N PHE A 504 -9.17 -7.87 24.97
CA PHE A 504 -8.82 -6.66 25.75
C PHE A 504 -7.34 -6.22 25.63
N SER A 505 -6.72 -6.47 24.47
CA SER A 505 -5.27 -6.31 24.24
C SER A 505 -4.94 -5.08 23.39
N PHE A 506 -3.67 -4.62 23.47
CA PHE A 506 -3.19 -3.41 22.81
C PHE A 506 -1.99 -3.73 21.93
N ASN A 507 -2.19 -3.74 20.62
CA ASN A 507 -1.14 -4.06 19.65
C ASN A 507 -0.59 -2.75 19.08
N LYS A 508 0.73 -2.52 19.16
CA LYS A 508 1.35 -1.30 18.60
C LYS A 508 1.19 -1.27 17.08
N ILE A 509 0.83 -0.11 16.54
CA ILE A 509 0.65 0.05 15.09
C ILE A 509 2.03 0.17 14.44
N LYS A 510 2.41 -0.85 13.65
CA LYS A 510 3.70 -0.89 12.91
C LYS A 510 3.65 -0.07 11.61
N THR A 511 2.54 -0.12 10.87
CA THR A 511 2.32 0.60 9.60
C THR A 511 1.04 1.45 9.69
N TRP A 512 1.15 2.78 9.70
CA TRP A 512 -0.02 3.68 9.84
C TRP A 512 -0.97 3.66 8.63
N ALA A 513 -0.47 3.37 7.41
CA ALA A 513 -1.31 3.23 6.21
C ALA A 513 -2.41 2.16 6.37
N SER A 514 -2.14 1.09 7.13
CA SER A 514 -3.15 0.06 7.47
C SER A 514 -4.29 0.56 8.37
N CYS A 515 -4.17 1.75 8.95
CA CYS A 515 -5.11 2.34 9.90
C CYS A 515 -5.99 3.46 9.32
N VAL A 516 -5.85 3.77 8.03
CA VAL A 516 -6.60 4.84 7.33
C VAL A 516 -7.24 4.33 6.02
N PRO A 517 -8.25 5.03 5.47
CA PRO A 517 -8.85 4.72 4.16
C PRO A 517 -7.86 4.86 3.00
N ASP A 518 -8.12 4.14 1.90
CA ASP A 518 -7.19 4.02 0.77
C ASP A 518 -7.02 5.36 0.04
N GLU A 519 -8.10 6.16 0.00
CA GLU A 519 -8.17 7.52 -0.52
C GLU A 519 -7.12 8.47 0.08
N VAL A 520 -6.57 8.15 1.26
CA VAL A 520 -5.55 8.93 1.98
C VAL A 520 -4.27 8.15 2.30
N ARG A 521 -4.14 6.87 1.93
CA ARG A 521 -2.91 6.08 2.17
C ARG A 521 -1.68 6.68 1.47
N GLU A 522 -1.83 7.10 0.21
CA GLU A 522 -0.76 7.70 -0.60
C GLU A 522 -0.43 9.16 -0.20
N LYS A 523 -1.22 9.77 0.69
CA LYS A 523 -1.17 11.21 0.99
C LYS A 523 -0.60 11.45 2.39
N ASP A 524 0.72 11.59 2.49
CA ASP A 524 1.30 12.16 3.70
C ASP A 524 0.82 13.61 3.87
N TYR A 525 0.48 14.00 5.09
CA TYR A 525 -0.07 15.33 5.38
C TYR A 525 1.05 16.30 5.75
N GLU A 526 1.00 17.52 5.22
CA GLU A 526 1.94 18.57 5.59
C GLU A 526 1.84 18.89 7.09
N MET A 527 2.98 19.25 7.67
CA MET A 527 3.10 19.57 9.09
C MET A 527 3.85 20.88 9.29
N ASP A 528 3.37 21.68 10.25
CA ASP A 528 4.10 22.80 10.81
C ASP A 528 4.90 22.27 12.01
N LEU A 529 6.22 22.20 11.83
CA LEU A 529 7.14 21.59 12.80
C LEU A 529 7.36 22.51 14.01
N PHE A 530 7.62 21.90 15.17
CA PHE A 530 8.00 22.64 16.38
C PHE A 530 9.51 22.95 16.38
N ASP A 531 9.89 24.12 16.89
CA ASP A 531 11.31 24.56 17.02
C ASP A 531 12.20 23.55 17.75
N ALA A 532 11.59 22.77 18.66
CA ALA A 532 12.22 21.62 19.32
C ALA A 532 11.18 20.48 19.46
N PRO A 533 11.57 19.20 19.32
CA PRO A 533 10.65 18.07 19.45
C PRO A 533 9.94 18.03 20.80
N TYR A 534 8.61 17.98 20.77
CA TYR A 534 7.78 17.93 21.97
C TYR A 534 7.93 16.59 22.69
N ARG A 535 8.51 16.64 23.90
CA ARG A 535 8.65 15.48 24.79
C ARG A 535 7.31 15.12 25.43
N MET A 536 6.49 14.38 24.67
CA MET A 536 5.26 13.77 25.15
C MET A 536 5.50 12.98 26.45
N ARG A 537 4.61 13.17 27.43
CA ARG A 537 4.64 12.46 28.71
C ARG A 537 3.48 11.47 28.77
N LYS A 538 3.71 10.29 29.35
CA LYS A 538 2.62 9.38 29.69
C LYS A 538 2.11 9.65 31.12
N LEU A 539 0.79 9.61 31.26
CA LEU A 539 0.01 9.75 32.49
C LEU A 539 -0.54 8.37 32.90
N PRO A 540 -0.76 8.11 34.20
CA PRO A 540 -1.37 6.85 34.65
C PRO A 540 -2.81 6.73 34.14
N SER A 541 -3.28 5.48 33.97
CA SER A 541 -4.68 5.13 33.63
C SER A 541 -5.72 6.04 34.33
N PRO A 542 -6.61 6.74 33.59
CA PRO A 542 -7.59 7.64 34.21
C PRO A 542 -8.60 6.88 35.07
N ILE A 543 -8.88 5.62 34.72
CA ILE A 543 -9.77 4.72 35.47
C ILE A 543 -9.05 3.93 36.58
N LYS A 544 -7.79 4.26 36.93
CA LYS A 544 -7.06 3.62 38.04
C LYS A 544 -7.81 3.65 39.37
N HIS A 545 -8.63 4.66 39.59
CA HIS A 545 -9.48 4.83 40.78
C HIS A 545 -10.70 3.88 40.83
N LEU A 546 -10.94 3.07 39.79
CA LEU A 546 -12.00 2.06 39.74
C LEU A 546 -11.53 0.66 40.16
N LEU A 547 -10.23 0.46 40.44
CA LEU A 547 -9.73 -0.79 40.99
C LEU A 547 -10.30 -1.01 42.40
N ARG A 548 -10.73 -2.23 42.71
CA ARG A 548 -11.21 -2.61 44.04
C ARG A 548 -10.05 -2.77 45.03
N GLU A 549 -10.28 -2.43 46.29
CA GLU A 549 -9.30 -2.63 47.37
C GLU A 549 -8.97 -4.11 47.63
N ASP A 550 -9.84 -5.03 47.23
CA ASP A 550 -9.68 -6.49 47.38
C ASP A 550 -9.25 -7.21 46.09
N ALA A 551 -8.92 -6.48 45.02
CA ALA A 551 -8.47 -7.03 43.75
C ALA A 551 -7.06 -7.63 43.82
N LYS A 552 -6.84 -8.70 43.06
CA LYS A 552 -5.55 -9.40 42.92
C LYS A 552 -5.07 -9.40 41.47
N GLU A 553 -3.78 -9.66 41.26
CA GLU A 553 -3.21 -9.83 39.92
C GLU A 553 -3.69 -11.12 39.22
N THR A 554 -4.22 -12.08 39.99
CA THR A 554 -4.85 -13.32 39.49
C THR A 554 -6.33 -13.18 39.14
N ASP A 555 -6.92 -11.98 39.24
CA ASP A 555 -8.35 -11.79 38.96
C ASP A 555 -8.57 -11.51 37.46
N ASP A 556 -9.61 -12.13 36.87
CA ASP A 556 -9.97 -11.95 35.46
C ASP A 556 -10.20 -10.48 35.08
N LEU A 557 -9.83 -10.12 33.84
CA LEU A 557 -10.10 -8.78 33.31
C LEU A 557 -11.62 -8.47 33.32
N PRO A 558 -12.03 -7.31 33.86
CA PRO A 558 -13.45 -6.99 33.99
C PRO A 558 -14.08 -6.73 32.63
N LYS A 559 -15.21 -7.39 32.35
CA LYS A 559 -15.99 -7.10 31.13
C LYS A 559 -16.44 -5.63 31.13
N PRO A 560 -16.34 -4.91 30.01
CA PRO A 560 -16.80 -3.53 29.93
C PRO A 560 -18.31 -3.45 30.18
N ARG A 561 -18.77 -2.35 30.76
CA ARG A 561 -20.21 -2.07 30.79
C ARG A 561 -20.65 -1.72 29.38
N GLY A 562 -21.46 -2.59 28.78
CA GLY A 562 -21.95 -2.39 27.41
C GLY A 562 -22.58 -1.01 27.24
N GLU A 563 -22.25 -0.36 26.13
CA GLU A 563 -22.82 0.94 25.77
C GLU A 563 -24.33 0.83 25.58
N ALA A 564 -25.05 1.94 25.79
CA ALA A 564 -26.44 2.01 25.38
C ALA A 564 -26.53 1.81 23.85
N PRO A 565 -27.32 0.85 23.33
CA PRO A 565 -27.36 0.58 21.91
C PRO A 565 -27.90 1.78 21.15
N THR A 566 -27.05 2.41 20.34
CA THR A 566 -27.45 3.42 19.35
C THR A 566 -28.58 2.85 18.49
N HIS A 567 -29.71 3.55 18.41
CA HIS A 567 -31.00 2.99 17.98
C HIS A 567 -31.03 2.47 16.52
N HIS A 568 -30.55 1.24 16.31
CA HIS A 568 -30.94 0.43 15.16
C HIS A 568 -32.38 -0.06 15.37
N ARG A 569 -33.36 0.74 14.91
CA ARG A 569 -34.73 0.25 14.67
C ARG A 569 -34.73 -0.58 13.39
N SER A 570 -34.41 -1.87 13.50
CA SER A 570 -34.75 -2.83 12.45
C SER A 570 -36.28 -2.90 12.32
N SER A 571 -36.78 -2.86 11.08
CA SER A 571 -38.21 -2.78 10.80
C SER A 571 -38.87 -4.17 10.77
N GLY A 572 -39.42 -4.60 11.91
CA GLY A 572 -40.22 -5.82 12.05
C GLY A 572 -41.31 -5.67 13.13
N PRO A 573 -42.49 -6.30 13.00
CA PRO A 573 -43.62 -6.04 13.89
C PRO A 573 -43.64 -6.90 15.16
N SER A 574 -43.86 -6.25 16.32
CA SER A 574 -44.58 -6.70 17.53
C SER A 574 -44.60 -8.22 17.84
N THR A 575 -43.99 -8.70 18.92
CA THR A 575 -44.19 -8.36 20.35
C THR A 575 -42.87 -8.61 21.14
N ALA A 576 -42.72 -8.44 22.47
CA ALA A 576 -43.65 -8.24 23.59
C ALA A 576 -42.99 -7.41 24.72
N ASP A 577 -43.70 -7.20 25.84
CA ASP A 577 -43.13 -6.68 27.09
C ASP A 577 -42.08 -7.64 27.71
N HIS A 578 -41.06 -7.10 28.38
CA HIS A 578 -40.89 -7.21 29.85
C HIS A 578 -39.70 -6.37 30.39
N GLU A 579 -39.97 -5.68 31.50
CA GLU A 579 -39.10 -5.21 32.59
C GLU A 579 -37.61 -4.82 32.37
N ASN A 580 -37.30 -3.57 32.76
CA ASN A 580 -35.96 -3.00 32.92
C ASN A 580 -35.39 -3.28 34.35
N PRO A 581 -34.21 -3.92 34.49
CA PRO A 581 -33.53 -4.05 35.77
C PRO A 581 -32.20 -3.25 35.85
N MET A 582 -32.28 -1.93 36.03
CA MET A 582 -31.16 -1.18 36.62
C MET A 582 -30.93 -1.62 38.08
N THR A 583 -30.13 -2.68 38.30
CA THR A 583 -29.08 -2.77 39.34
C THR A 583 -28.52 -4.19 39.48
N ARG A 584 -27.19 -4.31 39.52
CA ARG A 584 -26.51 -5.31 40.36
C ARG A 584 -25.39 -4.65 41.16
N ARG A 585 -25.66 -4.41 42.44
CA ARG A 585 -24.64 -4.15 43.46
C ARG A 585 -24.16 -5.50 43.99
N HIS A 586 -22.86 -5.75 43.99
CA HIS A 586 -22.28 -6.77 44.87
C HIS A 586 -21.80 -6.09 46.16
N LEU A 587 -22.71 -6.00 47.14
CA LEU A 587 -22.39 -5.59 48.51
C LEU A 587 -22.49 -6.81 49.43
N ASN A 588 -21.36 -7.45 49.72
CA ASN A 588 -21.26 -8.45 50.80
C ASN A 588 -20.87 -7.78 52.12
N LEU A 589 -21.77 -6.98 52.68
CA LEU A 589 -21.64 -6.49 54.06
C LEU A 589 -22.31 -7.48 55.02
N ARG A 590 -21.50 -8.24 55.77
CA ARG A 590 -21.98 -8.89 57.00
C ARG A 590 -22.10 -7.85 58.12
N PRO A 591 -23.03 -8.02 59.07
CA PRO A 591 -23.45 -6.93 59.96
C PRO A 591 -22.39 -6.59 61.02
N LEU A 592 -22.19 -5.30 61.24
CA LEU A 592 -21.61 -4.79 62.48
C LEU A 592 -22.64 -4.96 63.61
N PRO A 593 -22.27 -5.52 64.77
CA PRO A 593 -23.17 -5.58 65.93
C PRO A 593 -23.42 -4.18 66.51
N CYS A 594 -24.60 -3.99 67.12
CA CYS A 594 -25.02 -2.69 67.63
C CYS A 594 -24.27 -2.26 68.91
N LEU A 595 -24.25 -0.93 69.11
CA LEU A 595 -23.75 -0.23 70.30
C LEU A 595 -24.29 -0.80 71.62
N HIS A 596 -23.39 -0.91 72.61
CA HIS A 596 -23.58 -0.83 74.08
C HIS A 596 -22.15 -0.58 74.63
N LEU A 597 -21.87 0.29 75.63
CA LEU A 597 -22.67 0.83 76.73
C LEU A 597 -22.33 2.29 77.06
N SER A 598 -23.25 2.93 77.80
CA SER A 598 -23.08 4.05 78.75
C SER A 598 -22.43 5.35 78.25
#